data_AF-A0A9Q1BLB8-F1
#
_entry.id   AF-A0A9Q1BLB8-F1
#
_cell.length_a   1.000
_cell.length_b   1.000
_cell.length_c   1.000
_cell.angle_alpha   90.00
_cell.angle_beta   90.00
_cell.angle_gamma   90.00
#
_symmetry.space_group_name_H-M   'P 1'
#
loop_
_entity.id
_entity.type
_entity.pdbx_description
1 polymer ?
#
loop_
_entity_poly.entity_id
_entity_poly.type
_entity_poly.pdbx_seq_one_letter_code
_entity_poly.pdbx_strand_id
1 'polypeptide(L)'
;MDYEIFRNIKTFVQLLNTCKGDAVSQWDDDALKRAFHWAKYAEKLYSKVVNRPGFLQKLNSGLERIQKEPGTFVIKDGLTAENLKDSRKILTKILLENSHLPSELYHHLLLSVQLKTVPTDPCRGSLGEQEFVEFAGKCTKLKSTYKILKDINSDFDRQENQSVADNSYDVIIDAHLLRDFLLHQLSQRASNPERNTESMDSLLHSVAAKSHGLEVIGSMLGLEQPVRERYGAASLQICEEFVFHWLMKNKNQYIPNS
;
A
#
# COMPACT_ATOMS: atom_id res chain seq x y z
N MET A 1 26.06 19.42 22.62
CA MET A 1 26.06 18.16 21.85
C MET A 1 24.65 17.58 21.76
N ASP A 2 23.94 17.41 22.88
CA ASP A 2 22.60 16.82 22.92
C ASP A 2 21.53 17.60 22.11
N TYR A 3 21.54 18.94 22.15
CA TYR A 3 20.58 19.78 21.43
C TYR A 3 20.55 19.51 19.92
N GLU A 4 21.72 19.39 19.30
CA GLU A 4 21.85 19.18 17.86
C GLU A 4 21.35 17.78 17.45
N ILE A 5 21.61 16.78 18.29
CA ILE A 5 21.10 15.40 18.09
C ILE A 5 19.58 15.41 18.07
N PHE A 6 18.93 16.06 19.06
CA PHE A 6 17.47 16.12 19.12
C PHE A 6 16.86 16.94 17.98
N ARG A 7 17.51 18.01 17.54
CA ARG A 7 17.09 18.77 16.34
C ARG A 7 17.13 17.91 15.08
N ASN A 8 18.20 17.14 14.91
CA ASN A 8 18.38 16.27 13.75
C ASN A 8 17.39 15.11 13.76
N ILE A 9 17.12 14.52 14.94
CA ILE A 9 16.08 13.49 15.09
C ILE A 9 14.70 14.07 14.84
N LYS A 10 14.39 15.26 15.35
CA LYS A 10 13.14 15.95 15.03
C LYS A 10 12.97 16.14 13.52
N THR A 11 14.03 16.53 12.82
CA THR A 11 14.02 16.66 11.36
C THR A 11 13.70 15.34 10.68
N PHE A 12 14.29 14.23 11.13
CA PHE A 12 13.97 12.90 10.61
C PHE A 12 12.52 12.48 10.91
N VAL A 13 12.00 12.72 12.12
CA VAL A 13 10.60 12.42 12.47
C VAL A 13 9.63 13.24 11.61
N GLN A 14 9.92 14.53 11.40
CA GLN A 14 9.14 15.39 10.51
C GLN A 14 9.17 14.89 9.07
N LEU A 15 10.33 14.48 8.57
CA LEU A 15 10.46 13.84 7.25
C LEU A 15 9.58 12.59 7.15
N LEU A 16 9.56 11.72 8.17
CA LEU A 16 8.69 10.53 8.16
C LEU A 16 7.20 10.91 8.07
N ASN A 17 6.79 12.03 8.66
CA ASN A 17 5.42 12.55 8.48
C ASN A 17 5.17 13.05 7.07
N THR A 18 6.12 13.80 6.50
CA THR A 18 6.04 14.24 5.10
C THR A 18 5.91 13.04 4.17
N CYS A 19 6.63 11.94 4.45
CA CYS A 19 6.56 10.70 3.67
C CYS A 19 5.19 10.01 3.68
N LYS A 20 4.29 10.36 4.60
CA LYS A 20 2.90 9.84 4.64
C LYS A 20 1.90 10.75 3.94
N GLY A 21 2.28 12.00 3.68
CA GLY A 21 1.40 13.01 3.09
C GLY A 21 1.45 13.02 1.57
N ASP A 22 0.63 13.90 1.01
CA ASP A 22 0.56 14.24 -0.42
C ASP A 22 1.79 15.00 -0.92
N ALA A 23 2.55 15.65 -0.03
CA ALA A 23 3.79 16.36 -0.36
C ALA A 23 4.84 15.48 -1.05
N VAL A 24 4.74 14.15 -0.92
CA VAL A 24 5.61 13.19 -1.62
C VAL A 24 5.40 13.22 -3.14
N SER A 25 4.24 13.66 -3.61
CA SER A 25 3.94 13.78 -5.05
C SER A 25 4.91 14.69 -5.82
N GLN A 26 5.55 15.62 -5.12
CA GLN A 26 6.52 16.58 -5.69
C GLN A 26 7.98 16.14 -5.50
N TRP A 27 8.22 14.92 -5.00
CA TRP A 27 9.58 14.46 -4.76
C TRP A 27 10.30 14.07 -6.04
N ASP A 28 11.57 14.44 -6.11
CA ASP A 28 12.54 14.00 -7.09
C ASP A 28 13.53 13.00 -6.48
N ASP A 29 14.46 12.49 -7.29
CA ASP A 29 15.51 11.59 -6.84
C ASP A 29 16.37 12.20 -5.73
N ASP A 30 16.56 13.52 -5.73
CA ASP A 30 17.38 14.19 -4.73
C ASP A 30 16.64 14.32 -3.40
N ALA A 31 15.32 14.54 -3.40
CA ALA A 31 14.47 14.44 -2.22
C ALA A 31 14.53 13.03 -1.62
N LEU A 32 14.45 12.01 -2.48
CA LEU A 32 14.59 10.62 -2.05
C LEU A 32 15.96 10.34 -1.42
N LYS A 33 17.06 10.76 -2.06
CA LYS A 33 18.43 10.63 -1.52
C LYS A 33 18.58 11.36 -0.18
N ARG A 34 18.04 12.58 -0.05
CA ARG A 34 18.02 13.34 1.22
C ARG A 34 17.25 12.58 2.30
N ALA A 35 16.12 11.97 1.96
CA ALA A 35 15.35 11.18 2.91
C ALA A 35 16.15 9.98 3.44
N PHE A 36 16.81 9.23 2.54
CA PHE A 36 17.68 8.12 2.94
C PHE A 36 18.94 8.56 3.69
N HIS A 37 19.45 9.76 3.42
CA HIS A 37 20.53 10.35 4.21
C HIS A 37 20.12 10.52 5.68
N TRP A 38 18.93 11.06 5.93
CA TRP A 38 18.39 11.21 7.29
C TRP A 38 18.14 9.87 7.97
N ALA A 39 17.59 8.88 7.26
CA ALA A 39 17.43 7.53 7.80
C ALA A 39 18.79 6.91 8.20
N LYS A 40 19.83 7.07 7.36
CA LYS A 40 21.19 6.60 7.67
C LYS A 40 21.80 7.34 8.86
N TYR A 41 21.50 8.63 9.04
CA TYR A 41 21.90 9.38 10.22
C TYR A 41 21.27 8.79 11.50
N ALA A 42 19.97 8.52 11.48
CA ALA A 42 19.25 7.96 12.62
C ALA A 42 19.79 6.57 13.04
N GLU A 43 20.10 5.69 12.09
CA GLU A 43 20.73 4.40 12.37
C GLU A 43 22.13 4.55 12.97
N LYS A 44 22.94 5.47 12.42
CA LYS A 44 24.27 5.78 12.97
C LYS A 44 24.16 6.33 14.39
N LEU A 45 23.17 7.19 14.67
CA LEU A 45 22.94 7.67 16.03
C LEU A 45 22.65 6.50 16.96
N TYR A 46 21.70 5.63 16.60
CA TYR A 46 21.37 4.45 17.39
C TYR A 46 22.60 3.59 17.70
N SER A 47 23.41 3.26 16.70
CA SER A 47 24.63 2.47 16.90
C SER A 47 25.63 3.07 17.89
N LYS A 48 25.66 4.41 18.02
CA LYS A 48 26.55 5.11 18.95
C LYS A 48 26.00 5.17 20.37
N VAL A 49 24.68 5.10 20.52
CA VAL A 49 24.00 5.31 21.82
C VAL A 49 23.50 4.01 22.44
N VAL A 50 23.41 2.91 21.68
CA VAL A 50 22.86 1.63 22.16
C VAL A 50 23.53 1.12 23.44
N ASN A 51 24.85 1.29 23.57
CA ASN A 51 25.61 0.88 24.75
C ASN A 51 25.63 1.94 25.87
N ARG A 52 24.81 3.01 25.76
CA ARG A 52 24.72 4.12 26.70
C ARG A 52 23.28 4.23 27.21
N PRO A 53 22.87 3.41 28.19
CA PRO A 53 21.46 3.30 28.61
C PRO A 53 20.86 4.63 29.08
N GLY A 54 21.63 5.46 29.79
CA GLY A 54 21.18 6.80 30.19
C GLY A 54 20.92 7.74 29.02
N PHE A 55 21.66 7.61 27.91
CA PHE A 55 21.39 8.39 26.69
C PHE A 55 20.21 7.81 25.89
N LEU A 56 20.09 6.48 25.82
CA LEU A 56 18.93 5.82 25.20
C LEU A 56 17.62 6.26 25.86
N GLN A 57 17.58 6.32 27.20
CA GLN A 57 16.41 6.77 27.93
C GLN A 57 16.07 8.23 27.59
N LYS A 58 17.08 9.12 27.58
CA LYS A 58 16.89 10.51 27.14
C LYS A 58 16.39 10.60 25.70
N LEU A 59 16.91 9.75 24.80
CA LEU A 59 16.51 9.71 23.41
C LEU A 59 15.04 9.28 23.24
N ASN A 60 14.62 8.24 23.97
CA ASN A 60 13.21 7.81 24.03
C ASN A 60 12.30 8.93 24.53
N SER A 61 12.62 9.57 25.65
CA SER A 61 11.81 10.67 26.18
C SER A 61 11.75 11.87 25.21
N GLY A 62 12.85 12.15 24.51
CA GLY A 62 12.86 13.19 23.48
C GLY A 62 12.01 12.82 22.26
N LEU A 63 12.05 11.57 21.81
CA LEU A 63 11.19 11.05 20.75
C LEU A 63 9.72 11.11 21.13
N GLU A 64 9.35 10.70 22.35
CA GLU A 64 7.98 10.82 22.85
C GLU A 64 7.50 12.27 22.84
N ARG A 65 8.36 13.22 23.25
CA ARG A 65 8.03 14.65 23.21
C ARG A 65 7.83 15.15 21.78
N ILE A 66 8.72 14.79 20.86
CA ILE A 66 8.63 15.20 19.45
C ILE A 66 7.33 14.68 18.83
N GLN A 67 6.92 13.45 19.16
CA GLN A 67 5.72 12.82 18.61
C GLN A 67 4.40 13.37 19.17
N LYS A 68 4.45 14.05 20.32
CA LYS A 68 3.29 14.76 20.90
C LYS A 68 3.11 16.17 20.34
N GLU A 69 4.04 16.65 19.51
CA GLU A 69 3.89 17.96 18.89
C GLU A 69 2.76 17.95 17.84
N PRO A 70 1.97 19.02 17.73
CA PRO A 70 0.92 19.10 16.72
C PRO A 70 1.52 19.00 15.31
N GLY A 71 0.96 18.10 14.49
CA GLY A 71 1.45 17.83 13.13
C GLY A 71 2.41 16.64 13.02
N THR A 72 2.74 15.93 14.11
CA THR A 72 3.51 14.68 14.05
C THR A 72 2.60 13.45 14.19
N PHE A 73 2.40 12.72 13.09
CA PHE A 73 1.61 11.48 13.00
C PHE A 73 2.52 10.27 12.69
N VAL A 74 3.53 10.04 13.52
CA VAL A 74 4.49 8.95 13.27
C VAL A 74 4.04 7.68 13.98
N ILE A 75 3.62 6.70 13.16
CA ILE A 75 3.42 5.26 13.45
C ILE A 75 2.35 4.99 14.54
N LYS A 76 1.42 4.07 14.28
CA LYS A 76 0.32 3.74 15.23
C LYS A 76 0.81 3.40 16.65
N ASP A 77 2.00 2.81 16.74
CA ASP A 77 2.61 2.35 18.00
C ASP A 77 3.73 3.28 18.51
N GLY A 78 3.96 4.41 17.83
CA GLY A 78 5.03 5.36 18.16
C GLY A 78 6.45 4.89 17.76
N LEU A 79 7.31 5.86 17.50
CA LEU A 79 8.73 5.68 17.21
C LEU A 79 9.55 5.66 18.51
N THR A 80 10.20 4.54 18.78
CA THR A 80 11.17 4.38 19.87
C THR A 80 12.60 4.51 19.37
N ALA A 81 13.56 4.68 20.30
CA ALA A 81 14.98 4.67 19.98
C ALA A 81 15.40 3.36 19.30
N GLU A 82 14.79 2.23 19.66
CA GLU A 82 15.08 0.96 19.02
C GLU A 82 14.68 0.93 17.55
N ASN A 83 13.55 1.55 17.19
CA ASN A 83 13.13 1.65 15.80
C ASN A 83 14.15 2.39 14.92
N LEU A 84 14.95 3.29 15.50
CA LEU A 84 15.99 4.01 14.76
C LEU A 84 17.05 3.06 14.14
N LYS A 85 17.23 1.86 14.69
CA LYS A 85 18.14 0.83 14.14
C LYS A 85 17.76 0.38 12.73
N ASP A 86 16.48 0.49 12.38
CA ASP A 86 15.89 0.06 11.13
C ASP A 86 15.28 1.25 10.35
N SER A 87 15.80 2.48 10.58
CA SER A 87 15.23 3.71 10.01
C SER A 87 15.07 3.67 8.49
N ARG A 88 16.02 3.07 7.74
CA ARG A 88 15.87 2.94 6.28
C ARG A 88 14.73 1.99 5.91
N LYS A 89 14.53 0.90 6.65
CA LYS A 89 13.42 -0.04 6.41
C LYS A 89 12.08 0.65 6.69
N ILE A 90 12.00 1.38 7.80
CA ILE A 90 10.81 2.16 8.17
C ILE A 90 10.47 3.19 7.08
N LEU A 91 11.47 3.97 6.64
CA LEU A 91 11.30 4.93 5.55
C LEU A 91 10.82 4.25 4.26
N THR A 92 11.45 3.15 3.87
CA THR A 92 11.09 2.40 2.65
C THR A 92 9.65 1.90 2.72
N LYS A 93 9.25 1.31 3.85
CA LYS A 93 7.88 0.84 4.07
C LYS A 93 6.87 1.98 3.93
N ILE A 94 7.10 3.10 4.63
CA ILE A 94 6.21 4.27 4.58
C ILE A 94 6.07 4.80 3.15
N LEU A 95 7.18 4.91 2.40
CA LEU A 95 7.15 5.40 1.02
C LEU A 95 6.42 4.43 0.07
N LEU A 96 6.59 3.12 0.24
CA LEU A 96 5.89 2.11 -0.57
C LEU A 96 4.40 2.02 -0.24
N GLU A 97 4.00 2.38 0.98
CA GLU A 97 2.60 2.49 1.42
C GLU A 97 1.94 3.80 0.96
N ASN A 98 2.70 4.80 0.50
CA ASN A 98 2.16 6.09 0.09
C ASN A 98 1.72 6.07 -1.39
N SER A 99 0.43 6.25 -1.63
CA SER A 99 -0.18 6.31 -2.98
C SER A 99 0.24 7.54 -3.80
N HIS A 100 0.72 8.59 -3.15
CA HIS A 100 1.20 9.81 -3.79
C HIS A 100 2.66 9.72 -4.23
N LEU A 101 3.39 8.63 -3.97
CA LEU A 101 4.78 8.49 -4.40
C LEU A 101 4.87 8.43 -5.93
N PRO A 102 5.69 9.28 -6.59
CA PRO A 102 5.91 9.21 -8.03
C PRO A 102 6.34 7.82 -8.50
N SER A 103 5.86 7.43 -9.68
CA SER A 103 6.04 6.07 -10.17
C SER A 103 7.50 5.70 -10.37
N GLU A 104 8.31 6.66 -10.82
CA GLU A 104 9.75 6.56 -11.04
C GLU A 104 10.48 6.23 -9.73
N LEU A 105 10.17 6.98 -8.66
CA LEU A 105 10.76 6.77 -7.34
C LEU A 105 10.32 5.44 -6.73
N TYR A 106 9.06 5.05 -6.94
CA TYR A 106 8.56 3.75 -6.50
C TYR A 106 9.32 2.60 -7.20
N HIS A 107 9.55 2.70 -8.50
CA HIS A 107 10.35 1.70 -9.23
C HIS A 107 11.79 1.64 -8.71
N HIS A 108 12.40 2.80 -8.45
CA HIS A 108 13.74 2.88 -7.88
C HIS A 108 13.80 2.20 -6.49
N LEU A 109 12.80 2.42 -5.64
CA LEU A 109 12.69 1.76 -4.33
C LEU A 109 12.61 0.24 -4.46
N LEU A 110 11.73 -0.28 -5.35
CA LEU A 110 11.61 -1.71 -5.58
C LEU A 110 12.93 -2.34 -6.03
N LEU A 111 13.61 -1.74 -7.00
CA LEU A 111 14.90 -2.24 -7.50
C LEU A 111 15.97 -2.22 -6.39
N SER A 112 16.01 -1.16 -5.58
CA SER A 112 16.98 -1.02 -4.48
C SER A 112 16.79 -2.06 -3.37
N VAL A 113 15.57 -2.56 -3.22
CA VAL A 113 15.20 -3.62 -2.27
C VAL A 113 15.56 -5.00 -2.84
N GLN A 114 15.25 -5.25 -4.12
CA GLN A 114 15.56 -6.51 -4.80
C GLN A 114 17.06 -6.76 -4.98
N LEU A 115 17.87 -5.71 -5.16
CA LEU A 115 19.32 -5.86 -5.35
C LEU A 115 20.09 -6.14 -4.04
N LYS A 116 19.49 -5.91 -2.87
CA LYS A 116 20.13 -6.14 -1.56
C LYS A 116 19.85 -7.53 -0.96
N THR A 117 19.09 -8.38 -1.66
CA THR A 117 18.79 -9.76 -1.23
C THR A 117 19.81 -10.79 -1.72
N VAL A 118 20.99 -10.37 -2.21
CA VAL A 118 22.13 -11.29 -2.34
C VAL A 118 22.70 -11.49 -0.92
N PRO A 119 22.58 -12.70 -0.33
CA PRO A 119 22.91 -12.90 1.07
C PRO A 119 24.43 -12.82 1.27
N THR A 120 24.89 -11.86 2.07
CA THR A 120 26.29 -11.81 2.51
C THR A 120 26.48 -11.72 4.03
N ASP A 121 25.44 -11.92 4.84
CA ASP A 121 25.65 -12.05 6.30
C ASP A 121 24.51 -12.80 7.02
N PRO A 122 24.77 -13.93 7.72
CA PRO A 122 23.74 -14.72 8.42
C PRO A 122 23.29 -14.12 9.76
N CYS A 123 23.82 -12.98 10.21
CA CYS A 123 23.62 -12.51 11.58
C CYS A 123 22.96 -11.12 11.65
N ARG A 124 21.64 -11.01 11.41
CA ARG A 124 20.75 -10.08 12.15
C ARG A 124 19.29 -10.09 11.67
N GLY A 125 18.40 -10.56 12.56
CA GLY A 125 17.03 -10.08 12.75
C GLY A 125 16.16 -9.86 11.50
N SER A 126 15.59 -10.94 10.98
CA SER A 126 14.55 -10.87 9.96
C SER A 126 13.19 -10.53 10.59
N LEU A 127 12.52 -9.49 10.09
CA LEU A 127 11.11 -9.71 9.74
C LEU A 127 11.15 -10.78 8.65
N GLY A 128 10.36 -11.84 8.79
CA GLY A 128 10.42 -13.01 7.92
C GLY A 128 10.48 -12.57 6.47
N GLU A 129 11.54 -12.96 5.78
CA GLU A 129 11.79 -12.64 4.36
C GLU A 129 10.54 -12.93 3.50
N GLN A 130 9.74 -13.92 3.92
CA GLN A 130 8.41 -14.22 3.40
C GLN A 130 7.36 -13.12 3.60
N GLU A 131 7.20 -12.54 4.80
CA GLU A 131 6.19 -11.49 5.04
C GLU A 131 6.47 -10.24 4.20
N PHE A 132 7.76 -9.92 4.02
CA PHE A 132 8.16 -8.76 3.22
C PHE A 132 8.01 -9.01 1.71
N VAL A 133 8.38 -10.21 1.22
CA VAL A 133 8.14 -10.61 -0.18
C VAL A 133 6.65 -10.70 -0.48
N GLU A 134 5.85 -11.21 0.45
CA GLU A 134 4.39 -11.26 0.32
C GLU A 134 3.78 -9.85 0.31
N PHE A 135 4.25 -8.95 1.17
CA PHE A 135 3.82 -7.55 1.19
C PHE A 135 4.21 -6.80 -0.08
N ALA A 136 5.46 -6.92 -0.54
CA ALA A 136 5.93 -6.34 -1.79
C ALA A 136 5.18 -6.93 -3.00
N GLY A 137 4.83 -8.22 -2.96
CA GLY A 137 3.98 -8.87 -3.95
C GLY A 137 2.56 -8.30 -3.98
N LYS A 138 1.95 -8.09 -2.81
CA LYS A 138 0.62 -7.44 -2.68
C LYS A 138 0.66 -6.00 -3.19
N CYS A 139 1.65 -5.21 -2.81
CA CYS A 139 1.82 -3.83 -3.29
C CYS A 139 2.07 -3.76 -4.81
N THR A 140 2.88 -4.68 -5.35
CA THR A 140 3.10 -4.77 -6.81
C THR A 140 1.81 -5.13 -7.52
N LYS A 141 1.03 -6.08 -6.99
CA LYS A 141 -0.27 -6.49 -7.52
C LYS A 141 -1.26 -5.32 -7.51
N LEU A 142 -1.42 -4.64 -6.38
CA LEU A 142 -2.25 -3.44 -6.24
C LEU A 142 -1.83 -2.33 -7.19
N LYS A 143 -0.52 -2.09 -7.35
CA LYS A 143 -0.01 -1.08 -8.27
C LYS A 143 -0.22 -1.45 -9.74
N SER A 144 -0.03 -2.71 -10.11
CA SER A 144 -0.35 -3.19 -11.46
C SER A 144 -1.85 -3.12 -11.74
N THR A 145 -2.69 -3.47 -10.77
CA THR A 145 -4.15 -3.33 -10.88
C THR A 145 -4.52 -1.87 -11.03
N TYR A 146 -4.00 -0.98 -10.19
CA TYR A 146 -4.24 0.46 -10.29
C TYR A 146 -3.75 1.04 -11.62
N LYS A 147 -2.58 0.62 -12.11
CA LYS A 147 -2.07 1.06 -13.42
C LYS A 147 -2.99 0.59 -14.55
N ILE A 148 -3.40 -0.68 -14.55
CA ILE A 148 -4.35 -1.21 -15.52
C ILE A 148 -5.68 -0.44 -15.45
N LEU A 149 -6.20 -0.19 -14.24
CA LEU A 149 -7.43 0.57 -14.05
C LEU A 149 -7.30 2.02 -14.49
N LYS A 150 -6.15 2.65 -14.26
CA LYS A 150 -5.86 4.01 -14.69
C LYS A 150 -5.68 4.09 -16.20
N ASP A 151 -5.02 3.11 -16.82
CA ASP A 151 -4.85 3.02 -18.26
C ASP A 151 -6.22 2.81 -18.92
N ILE A 152 -7.04 1.92 -18.36
CA ILE A 152 -8.46 1.73 -18.73
C ILE A 152 -9.23 3.05 -18.59
N ASN A 153 -9.12 3.74 -17.45
CA ASN A 153 -9.80 5.02 -17.23
C ASN A 153 -9.33 6.10 -18.21
N SER A 154 -8.05 6.14 -18.56
CA SER A 154 -7.52 7.11 -19.52
C SER A 154 -7.89 6.81 -20.97
N ASP A 155 -8.09 5.54 -21.31
CA ASP A 155 -8.65 5.12 -22.59
C ASP A 155 -10.16 5.41 -22.66
N PHE A 156 -10.87 5.33 -21.53
CA PHE A 156 -12.25 5.80 -21.39
C PHE A 156 -12.38 7.33 -21.45
N ASP A 157 -11.52 8.10 -20.78
CA ASP A 157 -11.49 9.58 -20.84
C ASP A 157 -11.23 10.08 -22.26
N ARG A 158 -10.48 9.31 -23.08
CA ARG A 158 -10.30 9.58 -24.52
C ARG A 158 -11.55 9.30 -25.35
N GLN A 159 -12.42 8.39 -24.90
CA GLN A 159 -13.74 8.12 -25.51
C GLN A 159 -14.86 9.03 -24.95
N GLU A 160 -14.72 9.56 -23.74
CA GLU A 160 -15.77 10.24 -22.98
C GLU A 160 -15.67 11.79 -22.99
N ASN A 161 -14.79 12.37 -23.80
CA ASN A 161 -14.88 13.81 -24.16
C ASN A 161 -16.14 14.17 -24.98
N GLN A 162 -17.21 13.35 -24.90
CA GLN A 162 -18.53 13.65 -25.42
C GLN A 162 -19.70 13.55 -24.44
N SER A 163 -19.63 13.00 -23.21
CA SER A 163 -20.77 13.17 -22.27
C SER A 163 -20.54 12.76 -20.81
N VAL A 164 -20.84 13.70 -19.91
CA VAL A 164 -21.49 13.54 -18.58
C VAL A 164 -20.60 13.27 -17.35
N ALA A 165 -20.35 14.35 -16.62
CA ALA A 165 -19.65 14.40 -15.32
C ALA A 165 -20.53 14.00 -14.10
N ASP A 166 -21.42 13.01 -14.23
CA ASP A 166 -22.36 12.62 -13.15
C ASP A 166 -22.29 11.13 -12.74
N ASN A 167 -21.46 10.31 -13.42
CA ASN A 167 -21.49 8.85 -13.27
C ASN A 167 -20.50 8.26 -12.22
N SER A 168 -19.58 9.04 -11.65
CA SER A 168 -18.50 8.50 -10.80
C SER A 168 -18.99 7.92 -9.45
N TYR A 169 -20.10 8.43 -8.90
CA TYR A 169 -20.66 7.92 -7.65
C TYR A 169 -21.38 6.58 -7.82
N ASP A 170 -22.02 6.36 -8.96
CA ASP A 170 -22.77 5.13 -9.26
C ASP A 170 -21.83 3.93 -9.36
N VAL A 171 -20.64 4.10 -9.95
CA VAL A 171 -19.62 3.05 -10.06
C VAL A 171 -19.15 2.57 -8.68
N ILE A 172 -18.92 3.49 -7.74
CA ILE A 172 -18.46 3.14 -6.40
C ILE A 172 -19.56 2.41 -5.62
N ILE A 173 -20.81 2.86 -5.72
CA ILE A 173 -21.95 2.21 -5.06
C ILE A 173 -22.16 0.81 -5.62
N ASP A 174 -22.15 0.66 -6.94
CA ASP A 174 -22.28 -0.64 -7.61
C ASP A 174 -21.12 -1.59 -7.25
N ALA A 175 -19.91 -1.06 -7.08
CA ALA A 175 -18.75 -1.86 -6.66
C ALA A 175 -18.93 -2.39 -5.22
N HIS A 176 -19.50 -1.60 -4.31
CA HIS A 176 -19.82 -2.05 -2.96
C HIS A 176 -20.91 -3.13 -2.97
N LEU A 177 -21.99 -2.91 -3.72
CA LEU A 177 -23.10 -3.86 -3.84
C LEU A 177 -22.64 -5.20 -4.43
N LEU A 178 -21.80 -5.15 -5.46
CA LEU A 178 -21.20 -6.34 -6.06
C LEU A 178 -20.32 -7.08 -5.06
N ARG A 179 -19.44 -6.37 -4.32
CA ARG A 179 -18.57 -6.97 -3.31
C ARG A 179 -19.38 -7.69 -2.23
N ASP A 180 -20.40 -7.03 -1.69
CA ASP A 180 -21.25 -7.58 -0.64
C ASP A 180 -22.02 -8.81 -1.12
N PHE A 181 -22.53 -8.78 -2.35
CA PHE A 181 -23.23 -9.92 -2.95
C PHE A 181 -22.29 -11.12 -3.11
N LEU A 182 -21.09 -10.92 -3.66
CA LEU A 182 -20.12 -12.00 -3.86
C LEU A 182 -19.65 -12.58 -2.52
N LEU A 183 -19.40 -11.74 -1.53
CA LEU A 183 -19.05 -12.18 -0.17
C LEU A 183 -20.17 -13.02 0.46
N HIS A 184 -21.42 -12.60 0.28
CA HIS A 184 -22.57 -13.34 0.76
C HIS A 184 -22.64 -14.74 0.11
N GLN A 185 -22.51 -14.83 -1.21
CA GLN A 185 -22.53 -16.10 -1.95
C GLN A 185 -21.36 -17.02 -1.56
N LEU A 186 -20.17 -16.45 -1.36
CA LEU A 186 -18.99 -17.20 -0.91
C LEU A 186 -19.11 -17.69 0.55
N SER A 187 -19.84 -16.95 1.39
CA SER A 187 -20.12 -17.38 2.77
C SER A 187 -21.10 -18.56 2.84
N GLN A 188 -21.98 -18.70 1.84
CA GLN A 188 -22.95 -19.81 1.73
C GLN A 188 -22.41 -21.05 0.99
N ARG A 189 -21.12 -21.04 0.62
CA ARG A 189 -20.49 -22.05 -0.24
C ARG A 189 -20.45 -23.48 0.33
N ALA A 190 -20.72 -23.64 1.64
CA ALA A 190 -20.71 -24.94 2.31
C ALA A 190 -21.77 -25.93 1.78
N SER A 191 -22.82 -25.45 1.10
CA SER A 191 -23.94 -26.30 0.67
C SER A 191 -23.88 -26.76 -0.79
N ASN A 192 -23.24 -26.01 -1.71
CA ASN A 192 -23.06 -26.42 -3.11
C ASN A 192 -22.00 -25.54 -3.85
N PRO A 193 -20.72 -25.96 -3.93
CA PRO A 193 -19.63 -25.11 -4.39
C PRO A 193 -19.64 -24.82 -5.89
N GLU A 194 -20.04 -25.78 -6.73
CA GLU A 194 -20.02 -25.65 -8.20
C GLU A 194 -21.13 -24.72 -8.70
N ARG A 195 -22.34 -24.89 -8.18
CA ARG A 195 -23.49 -24.05 -8.52
C ARG A 195 -23.28 -22.58 -8.14
N ASN A 196 -22.59 -22.33 -7.03
CA ASN A 196 -22.26 -20.96 -6.60
C ASN A 196 -21.21 -20.32 -7.51
N THR A 197 -20.22 -21.08 -7.99
CA THR A 197 -19.21 -20.55 -8.91
C THR A 197 -19.79 -20.19 -10.28
N GLU A 198 -20.68 -21.01 -10.85
CA GLU A 198 -21.34 -20.70 -12.12
C GLU A 198 -22.26 -19.47 -12.02
N SER A 199 -22.98 -19.35 -10.91
CA SER A 199 -23.82 -18.18 -10.62
C SER A 199 -23.00 -16.89 -10.52
N MET A 200 -21.87 -16.93 -9.81
CA MET A 200 -20.97 -15.78 -9.68
C MET A 200 -20.28 -15.43 -11.02
N ASP A 201 -19.89 -16.43 -11.81
CA ASP A 201 -19.30 -16.24 -13.15
C ASP A 201 -20.30 -15.56 -14.09
N SER A 202 -21.55 -16.05 -14.11
CA SER A 202 -22.66 -15.44 -14.86
C SER A 202 -22.96 -14.00 -14.42
N LEU A 203 -22.94 -13.73 -13.12
CA LEU A 203 -23.11 -12.38 -12.59
C LEU A 203 -22.00 -11.44 -13.06
N LEU A 204 -20.73 -11.86 -12.98
CA LEU A 204 -19.61 -11.04 -13.42
C LEU A 204 -19.67 -10.77 -14.94
N HIS A 205 -20.06 -11.75 -15.75
CA HIS A 205 -20.33 -11.54 -17.17
C HIS A 205 -21.46 -10.53 -17.42
N SER A 206 -22.55 -10.62 -16.65
CA SER A 206 -23.68 -9.69 -16.71
C SER A 206 -23.30 -8.26 -16.32
N VAL A 207 -22.51 -8.10 -15.25
CA VAL A 207 -21.98 -6.80 -14.83
C VAL A 207 -21.04 -6.25 -15.91
N ALA A 208 -20.08 -7.05 -16.38
CA ALA A 208 -19.12 -6.65 -17.40
C ALA A 208 -19.74 -6.26 -18.75
N ALA A 209 -20.95 -6.75 -19.06
CA ALA A 209 -21.68 -6.37 -20.26
C ALA A 209 -22.29 -4.95 -20.21
N LYS A 210 -22.34 -4.31 -19.04
CA LYS A 210 -22.80 -2.92 -18.88
C LYS A 210 -21.71 -1.91 -19.28
N SER A 211 -22.11 -0.69 -19.62
CA SER A 211 -21.20 0.38 -20.06
C SER A 211 -20.05 0.66 -19.08
N HIS A 212 -20.31 0.64 -17.77
CA HIS A 212 -19.31 0.83 -16.69
C HIS A 212 -18.98 -0.48 -15.94
N GLY A 213 -19.34 -1.62 -16.51
CA GLY A 213 -19.27 -2.93 -15.84
C GLY A 213 -17.88 -3.32 -15.35
N LEU A 214 -16.87 -3.14 -16.21
CA LEU A 214 -15.48 -3.47 -15.88
C LEU A 214 -14.89 -2.50 -14.87
N GLU A 215 -15.33 -1.23 -14.90
CA GLU A 215 -14.93 -0.21 -13.94
C GLU A 215 -15.47 -0.52 -12.54
N VAL A 216 -16.73 -0.99 -12.46
CA VAL A 216 -17.35 -1.49 -11.22
C VAL A 216 -16.58 -2.69 -10.67
N ILE A 217 -16.28 -3.69 -11.51
CA ILE A 217 -15.53 -4.90 -11.11
C ILE A 217 -14.11 -4.53 -10.66
N GLY A 218 -13.45 -3.60 -11.35
CA GLY A 218 -12.13 -3.10 -11.01
C GLY A 218 -12.10 -2.32 -9.71
N SER A 219 -13.03 -1.39 -9.56
CA SER A 219 -13.20 -0.57 -8.36
C SER A 219 -13.45 -1.43 -7.13
N MET A 220 -14.18 -2.54 -7.26
CA MET A 220 -14.41 -3.51 -6.18
C MET A 220 -13.11 -4.00 -5.53
N LEU A 221 -12.05 -4.21 -6.32
CA LEU A 221 -10.75 -4.69 -5.85
C LEU A 221 -9.94 -3.58 -5.14
N GLY A 222 -10.27 -2.32 -5.38
CA GLY A 222 -9.61 -1.15 -4.81
C GLY A 222 -10.30 -0.55 -3.59
N LEU A 223 -11.47 -1.08 -3.18
CA LEU A 223 -12.25 -0.52 -2.07
C LEU A 223 -11.52 -0.64 -0.71
N GLU A 224 -11.02 0.49 -0.21
CA GLU A 224 -10.36 0.64 1.10
C GLU A 224 -11.35 0.62 2.29
N GLN A 225 -11.95 -0.55 2.58
CA GLN A 225 -12.66 -0.93 3.85
C GLN A 225 -13.91 -0.12 4.32
N PRO A 226 -14.97 -0.78 4.86
CA PRO A 226 -15.03 -1.21 6.27
C PRO A 226 -15.73 -2.56 6.51
N VAL A 227 -15.77 -3.45 5.50
CA VAL A 227 -16.55 -4.72 5.54
C VAL A 227 -16.00 -5.76 6.55
N ARG A 228 -14.89 -5.45 7.24
CA ARG A 228 -14.28 -6.32 8.27
C ARG A 228 -15.22 -6.66 9.43
N GLU A 229 -16.27 -5.87 9.67
CA GLU A 229 -17.22 -6.14 10.75
C GLU A 229 -18.23 -7.26 10.42
N ARG A 230 -18.55 -7.49 9.13
CA ARG A 230 -19.50 -8.52 8.71
C ARG A 230 -18.85 -9.78 8.15
N TYR A 231 -17.72 -9.62 7.46
CA TYR A 231 -17.00 -10.73 6.85
C TYR A 231 -15.54 -10.71 7.29
N GLY A 232 -15.02 -11.88 7.69
CA GLY A 232 -13.63 -12.01 8.11
C GLY A 232 -12.65 -11.70 6.98
N ALA A 233 -11.41 -11.34 7.34
CA ALA A 233 -10.35 -11.02 6.38
C ALA A 233 -10.10 -12.15 5.35
N ALA A 234 -10.27 -13.41 5.76
CA ALA A 234 -10.16 -14.57 4.87
C ALA A 234 -11.23 -14.57 3.77
N SER A 235 -12.48 -14.23 4.08
CA SER A 235 -13.57 -14.19 3.09
C SER A 235 -13.36 -13.07 2.07
N LEU A 236 -12.84 -11.92 2.52
CA LEU A 236 -12.46 -10.81 1.65
C LEU A 236 -11.36 -11.23 0.66
N GLN A 237 -10.31 -11.87 1.17
CA GLN A 237 -9.23 -12.38 0.33
C GLN A 237 -9.73 -13.40 -0.70
N ILE A 238 -10.58 -14.34 -0.30
CA ILE A 238 -11.15 -15.35 -1.22
C ILE A 238 -11.99 -14.67 -2.32
N CYS A 239 -12.75 -13.64 -1.97
CA CYS A 239 -13.54 -12.88 -2.94
C CYS A 239 -12.66 -12.12 -3.95
N GLU A 240 -11.63 -11.43 -3.46
CA GLU A 240 -10.67 -10.71 -4.30
C GLU A 240 -9.89 -11.67 -5.22
N GLU A 241 -9.47 -12.82 -4.70
CA GLU A 241 -8.82 -13.86 -5.49
C GLU A 241 -9.75 -14.46 -6.56
N PHE A 242 -11.02 -14.67 -6.24
CA PHE A 242 -12.02 -15.15 -7.20
C PHE A 242 -12.20 -14.17 -8.37
N VAL A 243 -12.47 -12.90 -8.06
CA VAL A 243 -12.69 -11.86 -9.08
C VAL A 243 -11.42 -11.63 -9.91
N PHE A 244 -10.25 -11.65 -9.28
CA PHE A 244 -8.98 -11.55 -10.00
C PHE A 244 -8.77 -12.72 -10.97
N HIS A 245 -9.01 -13.96 -10.55
CA HIS A 245 -8.91 -15.11 -11.45
C HIS A 245 -9.92 -15.02 -12.60
N TRP A 246 -11.14 -14.57 -12.32
CA TRP A 246 -12.16 -14.36 -13.34
C TRP A 246 -11.72 -13.33 -14.39
N LEU A 247 -11.16 -12.19 -13.96
CA LEU A 247 -10.62 -11.16 -14.87
C LEU A 247 -9.49 -11.72 -15.75
N MET A 248 -8.58 -12.50 -15.16
CA MET A 248 -7.48 -13.11 -15.90
C MET A 248 -7.95 -14.16 -16.92
N LYS A 249 -8.94 -14.98 -16.55
CA LYS A 249 -9.55 -15.98 -17.42
C LYS A 249 -10.25 -15.33 -18.62
N ASN A 250 -10.92 -14.20 -18.40
CA ASN A 250 -11.73 -13.52 -19.41
C ASN A 250 -11.04 -12.30 -20.04
N LYS A 251 -9.75 -12.11 -19.81
CA LYS A 251 -8.97 -10.96 -20.30
C LYS A 251 -9.20 -10.71 -21.79
N ASN A 252 -9.07 -11.73 -22.62
CA ASN A 252 -9.16 -11.59 -24.08
C ASN A 252 -10.56 -11.21 -24.59
N GLN A 253 -11.60 -11.45 -23.78
CA GLN A 253 -12.99 -11.13 -24.13
C GLN A 253 -13.31 -9.66 -23.87
N TYR A 254 -12.72 -9.08 -22.83
CA TYR A 254 -13.06 -7.75 -22.32
C TYR A 254 -11.96 -6.72 -22.50
N ILE A 255 -10.73 -7.16 -22.74
CA ILE A 255 -9.54 -6.34 -22.96
C ILE A 255 -8.94 -6.80 -24.29
N PRO A 256 -9.40 -6.26 -25.43
CA PRO A 256 -8.81 -6.59 -26.72
C PRO A 256 -7.33 -6.22 -26.72
N ASN A 257 -6.48 -7.10 -27.26
CA ASN A 257 -5.05 -6.84 -27.37
C ASN A 257 -4.85 -5.65 -28.32
N SER A 258 -4.52 -4.49 -27.75
CA SER A 258 -4.02 -3.32 -28.46
C SER A 258 -2.56 -3.50 -28.90
#